data_AF-A0AAN7WQ98-F1
#
_entry.id   AF-A0AAN7WQ98-F1
#
_cell.length_a   1.000
_cell.length_b   1.000
_cell.length_c   1.000
_cell.angle_alpha   90.00
_cell.angle_beta   90.00
_cell.angle_gamma   90.00
#
_symmetry.space_group_name_H-M   'P 1'
#
loop_
_entity.id
_entity.type
_entity.pdbx_description
1 polymer ?
#
loop_
_entity_poly.entity_id
_entity_poly.type
_entity_poly.pdbx_seq_one_letter_code
_entity_poly.pdbx_strand_id
1 'polypeptide(L)'
;MSLTAVRQRLLTINNTRTYVEFDPRETVQLYNETKRYLKHGDTQLTPEQRLSLMEMLFYLSIFCSEDVEAQVIYNQISDTLGEESCKLQVMKATLLQFNGSIEEAIKYLDDLIRQEYEYDTDMASYTVLSKKLLTLKLYYGKDYNNNDVNNDINNNTENKQTKKYWDTWIKEINILIEKSPLDPELWWFLAKIYELNRHFDYAIHCLQEVVLIMPFNYIAFAKLAEMYVYYSMSTKINHKDKVEVLKSALNNALRSVELSETFLKGWTLIKLICERLKDEDKTRLIKLANKKLKEIGNESNDYDRFISGYILSK
;
A
#
# COMPACT_ATOMS: atom_id res chain seq x y z
N MET A 1 -23.60 17.78 0.04
CA MET A 1 -23.43 16.39 -0.45
C MET A 1 -24.56 15.57 0.16
N SER A 2 -25.25 14.70 -0.59
CA SER A 2 -26.32 13.86 -0.02
C SER A 2 -25.73 12.87 1.00
N LEU A 3 -26.50 12.47 2.02
CA LEU A 3 -26.05 11.52 3.04
C LEU A 3 -25.54 10.21 2.41
N THR A 4 -26.23 9.74 1.37
CA THR A 4 -25.83 8.58 0.57
C THR A 4 -24.46 8.74 -0.10
N ALA A 5 -24.16 9.91 -0.67
CA ALA A 5 -22.87 10.15 -1.31
C ALA A 5 -21.73 10.18 -0.27
N VAL A 6 -21.98 10.75 0.92
CA VAL A 6 -21.01 10.72 2.03
C VAL A 6 -20.78 9.28 2.50
N ARG A 7 -21.85 8.49 2.67
CA ARG A 7 -21.76 7.06 3.02
C ARG A 7 -20.87 6.31 2.06
N GLN A 8 -21.16 6.40 0.75
CA GLN A 8 -20.41 5.67 -0.27
C GLN A 8 -18.94 6.08 -0.27
N ARG A 9 -18.65 7.38 -0.21
CA ARG A 9 -17.27 7.88 -0.15
C ARG A 9 -16.50 7.31 1.05
N LEU A 10 -17.07 7.35 2.26
CA LEU A 10 -16.43 6.82 3.46
C LEU A 10 -16.20 5.31 3.38
N LEU A 11 -17.17 4.56 2.86
CA LEU A 11 -17.03 3.11 2.67
C LEU A 11 -15.98 2.79 1.60
N THR A 12 -15.91 3.54 0.51
CA THR A 12 -14.85 3.40 -0.49
C THR A 12 -13.48 3.61 0.15
N ILE A 13 -13.28 4.72 0.88
CA ILE A 13 -12.02 5.03 1.56
C ILE A 13 -11.63 3.93 2.56
N ASN A 14 -12.59 3.40 3.32
CA ASN A 14 -12.35 2.30 4.24
C ASN A 14 -11.94 1.01 3.50
N ASN A 15 -12.69 0.63 2.46
CA ASN A 15 -12.45 -0.63 1.73
C ASN A 15 -11.13 -0.62 0.97
N THR A 16 -10.72 0.53 0.42
CA THR A 16 -9.45 0.68 -0.29
C THR A 16 -8.28 1.01 0.64
N ARG A 17 -8.54 1.29 1.93
CA ARG A 17 -7.56 1.73 2.93
C ARG A 17 -6.73 2.95 2.51
N THR A 18 -7.26 3.79 1.61
CA THR A 18 -6.53 4.94 1.05
C THR A 18 -6.13 5.97 2.12
N TYR A 19 -6.84 6.01 3.25
CA TYR A 19 -6.53 6.89 4.37
C TYR A 19 -5.15 6.64 5.02
N VAL A 20 -4.48 5.51 4.73
CA VAL A 20 -3.11 5.23 5.18
C VAL A 20 -2.08 6.09 4.45
N GLU A 21 -2.41 6.58 3.24
CA GLU A 21 -1.52 7.40 2.41
C GLU A 21 -1.84 8.91 2.49
N PHE A 22 -2.85 9.30 3.25
CA PHE A 22 -3.30 10.69 3.38
C PHE A 22 -2.29 11.56 4.11
N ASP A 23 -2.22 12.83 3.72
CA ASP A 23 -1.44 13.80 4.47
C ASP A 23 -2.10 14.13 5.84
N PRO A 24 -1.38 14.75 6.79
CA PRO A 24 -1.94 15.05 8.11
C PRO A 24 -3.20 15.90 8.09
N ARG A 25 -3.35 16.83 7.12
CA ARG A 25 -4.53 17.69 7.01
C ARG A 25 -5.72 16.89 6.49
N GLU A 26 -5.51 16.09 5.45
CA GLU A 26 -6.53 15.17 4.92
C GLU A 26 -6.99 14.18 5.98
N THR A 27 -6.05 13.65 6.78
CA THR A 27 -6.32 12.73 7.88
C THR A 27 -7.21 13.37 8.94
N VAL A 28 -6.88 14.58 9.41
CA VAL A 28 -7.69 15.31 10.39
C VAL A 28 -9.07 15.65 9.82
N GLN A 29 -9.16 16.00 8.54
CA GLN A 29 -10.44 16.24 7.88
C GLN A 29 -11.30 14.96 7.86
N LEU A 30 -10.74 13.84 7.39
CA LEU A 30 -11.44 12.56 7.32
C LEU A 30 -11.88 12.06 8.71
N TYR A 31 -11.04 12.20 9.72
CA TYR A 31 -11.37 11.92 11.12
C TYR A 31 -12.61 12.69 11.57
N ASN A 32 -12.60 14.01 11.39
CA ASN A 32 -13.73 14.88 11.77
C ASN A 32 -15.01 14.54 11.01
N GLU A 33 -14.91 14.27 9.70
CA GLU A 33 -16.05 13.90 8.86
C GLU A 33 -16.65 12.55 9.26
N THR A 34 -15.80 11.54 9.49
CA THR A 34 -16.22 10.19 9.90
C THR A 34 -16.90 10.21 11.27
N LYS A 35 -16.32 10.94 12.24
CA LYS A 35 -16.88 11.12 13.58
C LYS A 35 -18.25 11.81 13.53
N ARG A 36 -18.38 12.88 12.76
CA ARG A 36 -19.66 13.59 12.57
C ARG A 36 -20.71 12.69 11.91
N TYR A 37 -20.32 11.94 10.89
CA TYR A 37 -21.21 11.03 10.18
C TYR A 37 -21.76 9.93 11.11
N LEU A 38 -20.89 9.25 11.86
CA LEU A 38 -21.29 8.20 12.81
C LEU A 38 -22.16 8.71 13.96
N LYS A 39 -21.98 9.97 14.39
CA LYS A 39 -22.80 10.63 15.41
C LYS A 39 -24.16 11.08 14.90
N HIS A 40 -24.23 11.57 13.66
CA HIS A 40 -25.50 11.98 13.05
C HIS A 40 -26.45 10.79 12.86
N GLY A 41 -25.88 9.62 12.58
CA GLY A 41 -26.63 8.40 12.29
C GLY A 41 -27.13 8.36 10.85
N ASP A 42 -27.19 7.16 10.29
CA ASP A 42 -27.76 6.89 8.97
C ASP A 42 -28.58 5.60 9.07
N THR A 43 -29.86 5.69 8.74
CA THR A 43 -30.81 4.56 8.81
C THR A 43 -30.51 3.46 7.80
N GLN A 44 -29.80 3.79 6.72
CA GLN A 44 -29.42 2.86 5.68
C GLN A 44 -28.01 2.26 5.87
N LEU A 45 -27.29 2.67 6.91
CA LEU A 45 -25.98 2.11 7.24
C LEU A 45 -26.16 0.77 7.96
N THR A 46 -25.66 -0.32 7.35
CA THR A 46 -25.78 -1.64 7.97
C THR A 46 -24.88 -1.77 9.21
N PRO A 47 -25.17 -2.69 10.15
CA PRO A 47 -24.31 -2.91 11.30
C PRO A 47 -22.84 -3.23 10.93
N GLU A 48 -22.63 -4.06 9.90
CA GLU A 48 -21.30 -4.40 9.38
C GLU A 48 -20.55 -3.16 8.84
N GLN A 49 -21.24 -2.33 8.06
CA GLN A 49 -20.68 -1.09 7.54
C GLN A 49 -20.35 -0.12 8.67
N ARG A 50 -21.20 -0.05 9.69
CA ARG A 50 -20.95 0.75 10.89
C ARG A 50 -19.70 0.28 11.61
N LEU A 51 -19.55 -1.02 11.86
CA LEU A 51 -18.35 -1.59 12.48
C LEU A 51 -17.10 -1.30 11.65
N SER A 52 -17.18 -1.43 10.33
CA SER A 52 -16.08 -1.12 9.42
C SER A 52 -15.66 0.36 9.48
N LEU A 53 -16.62 1.29 9.55
CA LEU A 53 -16.32 2.71 9.72
C LEU A 53 -15.82 3.04 11.13
N MET A 54 -16.25 2.31 12.15
CA MET A 54 -15.70 2.43 13.51
C MET A 54 -14.25 1.93 13.56
N GLU A 55 -13.93 0.83 12.88
CA GLU A 55 -12.55 0.34 12.69
C GLU A 55 -11.69 1.40 12.01
N MET A 56 -12.18 2.03 10.93
CA MET A 56 -11.46 3.15 10.29
C MET A 56 -11.28 4.33 11.25
N LEU A 57 -12.34 4.71 11.98
CA LEU A 57 -12.27 5.81 12.94
C LEU A 57 -11.25 5.53 14.05
N PHE A 58 -11.14 4.28 14.52
CA PHE A 58 -10.10 3.88 15.47
C PHE A 58 -8.70 4.20 14.94
N TYR A 59 -8.37 3.77 13.72
CA TYR A 59 -7.04 4.05 13.15
C TYR A 59 -6.81 5.55 12.90
N LEU A 60 -7.85 6.27 12.49
CA LEU A 60 -7.77 7.74 12.33
C LEU A 60 -7.53 8.44 13.68
N SER A 61 -8.18 7.99 14.76
CA SER A 61 -7.92 8.51 16.11
C SER A 61 -6.47 8.30 16.51
N ILE A 62 -5.90 7.13 16.24
CA ILE A 62 -4.47 6.87 16.48
C ILE A 62 -3.59 7.83 15.67
N PHE A 63 -3.86 8.03 14.38
CA PHE A 63 -3.09 8.96 13.54
C PHE A 63 -3.22 10.43 13.97
N CYS A 64 -4.36 10.81 14.56
CA CYS A 64 -4.60 12.12 15.13
C CYS A 64 -4.12 12.26 16.59
N SER A 65 -3.49 11.24 17.17
CA SER A 65 -3.06 11.21 18.58
C SER A 65 -4.21 11.39 19.58
N GLU A 66 -5.40 10.91 19.23
CA GLU A 66 -6.60 10.86 20.07
C GLU A 66 -6.73 9.45 20.71
N ASP A 67 -5.77 9.10 21.56
CA ASP A 67 -5.60 7.79 22.21
C ASP A 67 -6.80 7.39 23.08
N VAL A 68 -7.37 8.33 23.83
CA VAL A 68 -8.57 8.11 24.65
C VAL A 68 -9.76 7.72 23.79
N GLU A 69 -9.94 8.39 22.65
CA GLU A 69 -11.04 8.06 21.74
C GLU A 69 -10.81 6.71 21.04
N ALA A 70 -9.58 6.42 20.64
CA ALA A 70 -9.24 5.10 20.10
C ALA A 70 -9.57 3.99 21.09
N GLN A 71 -9.26 4.16 22.38
CA GLN A 71 -9.61 3.19 23.42
C GLN A 71 -11.13 3.02 23.59
N VAL A 72 -11.89 4.12 23.57
CA VAL A 72 -13.37 4.06 23.65
C VAL A 72 -13.96 3.31 22.46
N ILE A 73 -13.47 3.58 21.24
CA ILE A 73 -13.93 2.89 20.03
C ILE A 73 -13.58 1.40 20.10
N TYR A 74 -12.37 1.06 20.51
CA TYR A 74 -11.95 -0.33 20.69
C TYR A 74 -12.89 -1.08 21.65
N ASN A 75 -13.18 -0.49 22.82
CA ASN A 75 -14.08 -1.11 23.79
C ASN A 75 -15.48 -1.32 23.20
N GLN A 76 -16.03 -0.35 22.47
CA GLN A 76 -17.35 -0.48 21.83
C GLN A 76 -17.41 -1.62 20.81
N ILE A 77 -16.36 -1.78 20.00
CA ILE A 77 -16.29 -2.87 19.01
C ILE A 77 -16.11 -4.21 19.75
N SER A 78 -15.26 -4.26 20.77
CA SER A 78 -15.03 -5.45 21.60
C SER A 78 -16.30 -5.91 22.32
N ASP A 79 -17.07 -4.99 22.91
CA ASP A 79 -18.36 -5.30 23.55
C ASP A 79 -19.37 -5.90 22.57
N THR A 80 -19.23 -5.59 21.28
CA THR A 80 -20.13 -6.08 20.23
C THR A 80 -19.69 -7.42 19.64
N LEU A 81 -18.37 -7.64 19.46
CA LEU A 81 -17.82 -8.77 18.71
C LEU A 81 -17.06 -9.80 19.58
N GLY A 82 -16.70 -9.46 20.82
CA GLY A 82 -15.71 -10.18 21.61
C GLY A 82 -14.27 -9.91 21.17
N GLU A 83 -13.28 -10.50 21.87
CA GLU A 83 -11.83 -10.25 21.61
C GLU A 83 -11.18 -11.24 20.62
N GLU A 84 -11.94 -12.17 20.05
CA GLU A 84 -11.40 -13.26 19.21
C GLU A 84 -11.10 -12.83 17.76
N SER A 85 -11.64 -11.70 17.32
CA SER A 85 -11.41 -11.23 15.95
C SER A 85 -9.96 -10.78 15.74
N CYS A 86 -9.31 -11.31 14.70
CA CYS A 86 -7.93 -10.94 14.34
C CYS A 86 -7.77 -9.42 14.13
N LYS A 87 -8.81 -8.73 13.64
CA LYS A 87 -8.81 -7.26 13.51
C LYS A 87 -8.77 -6.55 14.86
N LEU A 88 -9.55 -7.03 15.84
CA LEU A 88 -9.53 -6.48 17.19
C LEU A 88 -8.20 -6.76 17.88
N GLN A 89 -7.61 -7.94 17.66
CA GLN A 89 -6.29 -8.27 18.17
C GLN A 89 -5.21 -7.35 17.56
N VAL A 90 -5.29 -6.99 16.27
CA VAL A 90 -4.44 -5.96 15.65
C VAL A 90 -4.68 -4.58 16.27
N MET A 91 -5.94 -4.20 16.56
CA MET A 91 -6.26 -2.95 17.23
C MET A 91 -5.68 -2.90 18.66
N LYS A 92 -5.79 -3.99 19.43
CA LYS A 92 -5.20 -4.15 20.76
C LYS A 92 -3.68 -4.02 20.72
N ALA A 93 -3.02 -4.71 19.79
CA ALA A 93 -1.57 -4.56 19.57
C ALA A 93 -1.19 -3.13 19.19
N THR A 94 -2.05 -2.42 18.46
CA THR A 94 -1.84 -1.00 18.13
C THR A 94 -1.99 -0.11 19.37
N LEU A 95 -2.98 -0.34 20.22
CA LEU A 95 -3.10 0.38 21.50
C LEU A 95 -1.90 0.13 22.41
N LEU A 96 -1.43 -1.13 22.51
CA LEU A 96 -0.21 -1.47 23.27
C LEU A 96 1.01 -0.73 22.74
N GLN A 97 1.15 -0.64 21.41
CA GLN A 97 2.24 0.08 20.76
C GLN A 97 2.26 1.58 21.12
N PHE A 98 1.11 2.24 21.23
CA PHE A 98 1.03 3.69 21.45
C PHE A 98 0.93 4.08 22.94
N ASN A 99 0.24 3.27 23.75
CA ASN A 99 0.00 3.56 25.17
C ASN A 99 1.03 2.89 26.09
N GLY A 100 1.65 1.80 25.64
CA GLY A 100 2.64 1.01 26.37
C GLY A 100 3.98 0.99 25.67
N SER A 101 4.60 -0.20 25.59
CA SER A 101 5.86 -0.41 24.88
C SER A 101 5.67 -1.25 23.61
N ILE A 102 6.54 -1.02 22.61
CA ILE A 102 6.53 -1.82 21.38
C ILE A 102 6.84 -3.29 21.72
N GLU A 103 7.68 -3.54 22.71
CA GLU A 103 8.01 -4.88 23.23
C GLU A 103 6.79 -5.62 23.77
N GLU A 104 5.92 -4.94 24.52
CA GLU A 104 4.65 -5.52 24.99
C GLU A 104 3.74 -5.89 23.82
N ALA A 105 3.63 -5.02 22.82
CA ALA A 105 2.84 -5.31 21.62
C ALA A 105 3.40 -6.49 20.81
N ILE A 106 4.73 -6.58 20.68
CA ILE A 106 5.43 -7.70 20.04
C ILE A 106 5.16 -8.99 20.81
N LYS A 107 5.37 -8.98 22.13
CA LYS A 107 5.18 -10.15 22.98
C LYS A 107 3.74 -10.64 22.90
N TYR A 108 2.77 -9.74 23.00
CA TYR A 108 1.35 -10.06 22.89
C TYR A 108 1.04 -10.80 21.58
N LEU A 109 1.49 -10.29 20.43
CA LEU A 109 1.24 -10.94 19.14
C LEU A 109 2.05 -12.23 18.94
N ASP A 110 3.29 -12.31 19.41
CA ASP A 110 4.12 -13.52 19.29
C ASP A 110 3.51 -14.67 20.11
N ASP A 111 3.07 -14.40 21.35
CA ASP A 111 2.40 -15.37 22.22
C ASP A 111 1.06 -15.81 21.61
N LEU A 112 0.25 -14.85 21.14
CA LEU A 112 -1.05 -15.10 20.51
C LEU A 112 -0.92 -15.98 19.26
N ILE A 113 0.01 -15.65 18.36
CA ILE A 113 0.21 -16.41 17.13
C ILE A 113 0.64 -17.84 17.43
N ARG A 114 1.57 -18.05 18.37
CA ARG A 114 2.05 -19.38 18.75
C ARG A 114 0.98 -20.24 19.40
N GLN A 115 0.15 -19.63 20.25
CA GLN A 115 -0.83 -20.37 21.05
C GLN A 115 -2.11 -20.67 20.27
N GLU A 116 -2.57 -19.72 19.45
CA GLU A 116 -3.90 -19.79 18.84
C GLU A 116 -3.85 -19.96 17.32
N TYR A 117 -2.88 -19.33 16.63
CA TYR A 117 -2.94 -19.22 15.16
C TYR A 117 -1.99 -20.14 14.39
N GLU A 118 -0.94 -20.67 15.01
CA GLU A 118 0.08 -21.46 14.29
C GLU A 118 -0.45 -22.80 13.77
N TYR A 119 -1.45 -23.39 14.44
CA TYR A 119 -1.97 -24.72 14.09
C TYR A 119 -3.50 -24.76 13.86
N ASP A 120 -4.28 -23.87 14.49
CA ASP A 120 -5.73 -24.09 14.69
C ASP A 120 -6.66 -23.11 13.96
N THR A 121 -6.15 -22.21 13.11
CA THR A 121 -6.96 -21.12 12.51
C THR A 121 -6.85 -21.00 10.99
N ASP A 122 -7.70 -20.15 10.42
CA ASP A 122 -7.63 -19.81 9.01
C ASP A 122 -6.36 -19.01 8.67
N MET A 123 -5.80 -19.30 7.49
CA MET A 123 -4.56 -18.65 7.05
C MET A 123 -4.68 -17.14 6.94
N ALA A 124 -5.87 -16.57 6.64
CA ALA A 124 -6.01 -15.13 6.47
C ALA A 124 -5.81 -14.40 7.81
N SER A 125 -6.38 -14.91 8.90
CA SER A 125 -6.17 -14.37 10.25
C SER A 125 -4.71 -14.47 10.68
N TYR A 126 -4.07 -15.63 10.45
CA TYR A 126 -2.63 -15.81 10.69
C TYR A 126 -1.80 -14.76 9.92
N THR A 127 -2.08 -14.56 8.64
CA THR A 127 -1.32 -13.61 7.80
C THR A 127 -1.52 -12.17 8.27
N VAL A 128 -2.74 -11.77 8.66
CA VAL A 128 -3.03 -10.41 9.17
C VAL A 128 -2.24 -10.12 10.45
N LEU A 129 -2.26 -11.02 11.43
CA LEU A 129 -1.52 -10.86 12.68
C LEU A 129 -0.01 -10.90 12.44
N SER A 130 0.46 -11.81 11.59
CA SER A 130 1.87 -11.93 11.24
C SER A 130 2.40 -10.68 10.52
N LYS A 131 1.59 -10.05 9.66
CA LYS A 131 1.92 -8.77 9.03
C LYS A 131 2.08 -7.66 10.08
N LYS A 132 1.14 -7.54 11.03
CA LYS A 132 1.26 -6.56 12.12
C LYS A 132 2.48 -6.82 13.00
N LEU A 133 2.73 -8.08 13.39
CA LEU A 133 3.90 -8.46 14.18
C LEU A 133 5.21 -8.12 13.45
N LEU A 134 5.29 -8.42 12.16
CA LEU A 134 6.40 -8.02 11.32
C LEU A 134 6.60 -6.50 11.39
N THR A 135 5.57 -5.70 11.13
CA THR A 135 5.65 -4.23 11.24
C THR A 135 6.21 -3.79 12.59
N LEU A 136 5.70 -4.33 13.71
CA LEU A 136 6.18 -3.99 15.06
C LEU A 136 7.67 -4.34 15.26
N LYS A 137 8.08 -5.56 14.90
CA LYS A 137 9.48 -6.01 14.99
C LYS A 137 10.41 -5.11 14.18
N LEU A 138 9.94 -4.64 13.02
CA LEU A 138 10.71 -3.78 12.14
C LEU A 138 10.85 -2.34 12.68
N TYR A 139 9.79 -1.79 13.26
CA TYR A 139 9.86 -0.50 13.98
C TYR A 139 10.78 -0.60 15.20
N TYR A 140 10.62 -1.66 16.00
CA TYR A 140 11.46 -1.90 17.17
C TYR A 140 12.95 -1.99 16.82
N GLY A 141 13.29 -2.74 15.76
CA GLY A 141 14.67 -2.85 15.29
C GLY A 141 15.25 -1.53 14.77
N LYS A 142 14.42 -0.58 14.33
CA LYS A 142 14.88 0.77 13.95
C LYS A 142 15.29 1.57 15.18
N ASP A 143 14.48 1.53 16.23
CA ASP A 143 14.73 2.28 17.46
C ASP A 143 15.91 1.69 18.26
N TYR A 144 16.03 0.35 18.31
CA TYR A 144 17.18 -0.32 18.91
C TYR A 144 18.50 0.07 18.23
N ASN A 145 18.54 0.08 16.89
CA ASN A 145 19.75 0.47 16.15
C ASN A 145 20.08 1.97 16.23
N ASN A 146 19.10 2.84 16.51
CA ASN A 146 19.33 4.28 16.69
C ASN A 146 19.87 4.62 18.09
N ASN A 147 19.54 3.83 19.11
CA ASN A 147 20.01 4.07 20.48
C ASN A 147 21.50 3.71 20.70
N ASP A 148 22.10 2.96 19.78
CA ASP A 148 23.56 2.70 19.73
C ASP A 148 24.35 3.78 18.96
N VAL A 149 23.68 4.82 18.42
CA VAL A 149 24.33 5.90 17.67
C VAL A 149 24.85 6.97 18.64
N ASN A 150 25.88 6.61 19.42
CA ASN A 150 26.86 7.58 19.89
C ASN A 150 27.96 7.68 18.83
N ASN A 151 27.99 8.82 18.14
CA ASN A 151 29.09 9.41 17.38
C ASN A 151 29.95 8.46 16.53
N ASP A 152 29.64 8.36 15.24
CA ASP A 152 30.64 8.51 14.17
C ASP A 152 29.95 8.61 12.81
N ILE A 153 29.81 9.84 12.32
CA ILE A 153 29.30 10.15 10.97
C ILE A 153 30.40 9.78 9.97
N ASN A 154 30.40 8.52 9.54
CA ASN A 154 31.12 8.05 8.38
C ASN A 154 30.11 7.46 7.39
N ASN A 155 29.92 8.13 6.24
CA ASN A 155 28.95 7.78 5.17
C ASN A 155 29.08 6.34 4.62
N ASN A 156 30.18 5.63 4.90
CA ASN A 156 30.35 4.22 4.54
C ASN A 156 29.70 3.24 5.54
N THR A 157 29.53 3.64 6.80
CA THR A 157 28.90 2.81 7.84
C THR A 157 27.38 2.85 7.72
N GLU A 158 26.80 4.02 7.41
CA GLU A 158 25.35 4.19 7.17
C GLU A 158 24.84 3.32 6.01
N ASN A 159 25.58 3.24 4.90
CA ASN A 159 25.22 2.40 3.76
C ASN A 159 25.28 0.90 4.09
N LYS A 160 26.23 0.47 4.93
CA LYS A 160 26.35 -0.93 5.35
C LYS A 160 25.26 -1.33 6.35
N GLN A 161 24.91 -0.44 7.28
CA GLN A 161 23.85 -0.65 8.25
C GLN A 161 22.47 -0.66 7.60
N THR A 162 22.22 0.28 6.68
CA THR A 162 20.97 0.34 5.90
C THR A 162 20.79 -0.92 5.06
N LYS A 163 21.86 -1.42 4.42
CA LYS A 163 21.82 -2.68 3.67
C LYS A 163 21.47 -3.87 4.56
N LYS A 164 22.15 -4.01 5.70
CA LYS A 164 21.88 -5.10 6.68
C LYS A 164 20.43 -5.07 7.17
N TYR A 165 19.86 -3.88 7.38
CA TYR A 165 18.47 -3.70 7.76
C TYR A 165 17.51 -4.25 6.68
N TRP A 166 17.71 -3.90 5.41
CA TRP A 166 16.89 -4.42 4.31
C TRP A 166 17.03 -5.93 4.13
N ASP A 167 18.22 -6.50 4.32
CA ASP A 167 18.43 -7.95 4.23
C ASP A 167 17.61 -8.70 5.30
N THR A 168 17.52 -8.17 6.53
CA THR A 168 16.64 -8.71 7.57
C THR A 168 15.17 -8.63 7.17
N TRP A 169 14.71 -7.48 6.64
CA TRP A 169 13.32 -7.32 6.18
C TRP A 169 12.96 -8.33 5.10
N ILE A 170 13.82 -8.45 4.09
CA ILE A 170 13.61 -9.38 2.97
C ILE A 170 13.52 -10.81 3.49
N LYS A 171 14.38 -11.20 4.44
CA LYS A 171 14.34 -12.54 5.04
C LYS A 171 13.01 -12.82 5.75
N GLU A 172 12.58 -11.93 6.65
CA GLU A 172 11.36 -12.14 7.43
C GLU A 172 10.10 -12.13 6.54
N ILE A 173 10.06 -11.28 5.51
CA ILE A 173 8.95 -11.26 4.54
C ILE A 173 8.92 -12.56 3.73
N ASN A 174 10.07 -13.06 3.27
CA ASN A 174 10.12 -14.33 2.54
C ASN A 174 9.64 -15.51 3.39
N ILE A 175 10.00 -15.58 4.67
CA ILE A 175 9.48 -16.60 5.60
C ILE A 175 7.94 -16.54 5.66
N LEU A 176 7.36 -15.34 5.67
CA LEU A 176 5.91 -15.19 5.70
C LEU A 176 5.26 -15.51 4.36
N ILE A 177 5.91 -15.18 3.23
CA ILE A 177 5.47 -15.57 1.88
C ILE A 177 5.50 -17.09 1.70
N GLU A 178 6.52 -17.78 2.22
CA GLU A 178 6.58 -19.25 2.19
C GLU A 178 5.36 -19.88 2.86
N LYS A 179 4.87 -19.27 3.95
CA LYS A 179 3.65 -19.70 4.64
C LYS A 179 2.37 -19.22 3.96
N SER A 180 2.38 -18.03 3.34
CA SER A 180 1.20 -17.36 2.76
C SER A 180 1.49 -16.86 1.34
N PRO A 181 1.75 -17.76 0.37
CA PRO A 181 2.24 -17.36 -0.96
C PRO A 181 1.17 -16.64 -1.81
N LEU A 182 -0.10 -16.75 -1.43
CA LEU A 182 -1.22 -16.12 -2.13
C LEU A 182 -1.63 -14.76 -1.53
N ASP A 183 -0.87 -14.20 -0.59
CA ASP A 183 -1.12 -12.85 -0.09
C ASP A 183 -0.45 -11.80 -1.01
N PRO A 184 -1.22 -11.00 -1.75
CA PRO A 184 -0.65 -10.05 -2.71
C PRO A 184 0.00 -8.84 -2.03
N GLU A 185 -0.34 -8.54 -0.78
CA GLU A 185 0.22 -7.41 -0.03
C GLU A 185 1.67 -7.69 0.36
N LEU A 186 2.00 -8.93 0.75
CA LEU A 186 3.37 -9.35 1.01
C LEU A 186 4.27 -9.21 -0.22
N TRP A 187 3.81 -9.71 -1.37
CA TRP A 187 4.53 -9.57 -2.63
C TRP A 187 4.68 -8.11 -3.04
N TRP A 188 3.63 -7.29 -2.89
CA TRP A 188 3.67 -5.86 -3.16
C TRP A 188 4.70 -5.14 -2.28
N PHE A 189 4.69 -5.44 -0.98
CA PHE A 189 5.61 -4.83 -0.02
C PHE A 189 7.06 -5.26 -0.28
N LEU A 190 7.29 -6.52 -0.61
CA LEU A 190 8.61 -7.01 -1.02
C LEU A 190 9.09 -6.32 -2.30
N ALA A 191 8.21 -6.14 -3.29
CA ALA A 191 8.51 -5.37 -4.50
C ALA A 191 8.93 -3.93 -4.16
N LYS A 192 8.26 -3.30 -3.19
CA LYS A 192 8.59 -1.95 -2.74
C LYS A 192 9.99 -1.86 -2.13
N ILE A 193 10.37 -2.86 -1.33
CA ILE A 193 11.72 -2.92 -0.75
C ILE A 193 12.78 -3.10 -1.84
N TYR A 194 12.53 -3.97 -2.82
CA TYR A 194 13.43 -4.15 -3.95
C TYR A 194 13.53 -2.91 -4.83
N GLU A 195 12.42 -2.19 -5.04
CA GLU A 195 12.41 -0.89 -5.72
C GLU A 195 13.31 0.12 -4.99
N LEU A 196 13.15 0.28 -3.67
CA LEU A 196 13.96 1.19 -2.85
C LEU A 196 15.45 0.86 -2.91
N ASN A 197 15.80 -0.43 -3.03
CA ASN A 197 17.16 -0.92 -3.19
C ASN A 197 17.66 -0.97 -4.64
N ARG A 198 16.88 -0.46 -5.61
CA ARG A 198 17.18 -0.49 -7.07
C ARG A 198 17.41 -1.90 -7.64
N HIS A 199 16.86 -2.90 -6.99
CA HIS A 199 16.83 -4.30 -7.42
C HIS A 199 15.59 -4.55 -8.28
N PHE A 200 15.51 -3.86 -9.43
CA PHE A 200 14.29 -3.82 -10.24
C PHE A 200 13.87 -5.19 -10.82
N ASP A 201 14.82 -6.07 -11.07
CA ASP A 201 14.58 -7.47 -11.48
C ASP A 201 13.78 -8.26 -10.44
N TYR A 202 14.18 -8.18 -9.16
CA TYR A 202 13.44 -8.81 -8.07
C TYR A 202 12.09 -8.12 -7.82
N ALA A 203 12.02 -6.79 -7.96
CA ALA A 203 10.75 -6.06 -7.85
C ALA A 203 9.76 -6.48 -8.96
N ILE A 204 10.25 -6.69 -10.19
CA ILE A 204 9.45 -7.21 -11.32
C ILE A 204 8.88 -8.58 -10.98
N HIS A 205 9.70 -9.51 -10.48
CA HIS A 205 9.24 -10.84 -10.09
C HIS A 205 8.10 -10.76 -9.06
N CYS A 206 8.29 -9.99 -8.00
CA CYS A 206 7.27 -9.84 -6.96
C CYS A 206 5.95 -9.26 -7.52
N LEU A 207 6.03 -8.27 -8.42
CA LEU A 207 4.83 -7.70 -9.06
C LEU A 207 4.18 -8.65 -10.07
N GLN A 208 4.93 -9.57 -10.68
CA GLN A 208 4.37 -10.66 -11.48
C GLN A 208 3.51 -11.58 -10.62
N GLU A 209 3.98 -11.95 -9.43
CA GLU A 209 3.18 -12.71 -8.46
C GLU A 209 1.91 -11.96 -8.05
N VAL A 210 1.99 -10.64 -7.82
CA VAL A 210 0.80 -9.83 -7.52
C VAL A 210 -0.24 -9.90 -8.64
N VAL A 211 0.14 -9.79 -9.92
CA VAL A 211 -0.83 -9.86 -11.03
C VAL A 211 -1.30 -11.28 -11.32
N LEU A 212 -0.55 -12.31 -10.92
CA LEU A 212 -1.03 -13.70 -10.94
C LEU A 212 -2.13 -13.92 -9.89
N ILE A 213 -1.95 -13.37 -8.69
CA ILE A 213 -2.94 -13.45 -7.59
C ILE A 213 -4.15 -12.54 -7.88
N MET A 214 -3.92 -11.35 -8.43
CA MET A 214 -4.94 -10.33 -8.70
C MET A 214 -4.95 -9.91 -10.18
N PRO A 215 -5.53 -10.73 -11.10
CA PRO A 215 -5.43 -10.54 -12.55
C PRO A 215 -6.18 -9.33 -13.12
N PHE A 216 -6.99 -8.66 -12.28
CA PHE A 216 -7.70 -7.43 -12.64
C PHE A 216 -7.15 -6.18 -11.93
N ASN A 217 -6.03 -6.30 -11.22
CA ASN A 217 -5.41 -5.16 -10.53
C ASN A 217 -4.63 -4.29 -11.54
N TYR A 218 -5.33 -3.33 -12.14
CA TYR A 218 -4.75 -2.40 -13.11
C TYR A 218 -3.62 -1.53 -12.53
N ILE A 219 -3.65 -1.25 -11.22
CA ILE A 219 -2.58 -0.52 -10.52
C ILE A 219 -1.30 -1.36 -10.50
N ALA A 220 -1.40 -2.67 -10.26
CA ALA A 220 -0.28 -3.59 -10.29
C ALA A 220 0.32 -3.73 -11.69
N PHE A 221 -0.50 -3.79 -12.74
CA PHE A 221 0.00 -3.77 -14.12
C PHE A 221 0.78 -2.48 -14.44
N ALA A 222 0.29 -1.31 -14.03
CA ALA A 222 1.05 -0.07 -14.23
C ALA A 222 2.32 0.01 -13.38
N LYS A 223 2.31 -0.53 -12.15
CA LYS A 223 3.51 -0.60 -11.32
C LYS A 223 4.55 -1.53 -11.91
N LEU A 224 4.13 -2.67 -12.46
CA LEU A 224 5.00 -3.61 -13.19
C LEU A 224 5.59 -2.97 -14.44
N ALA A 225 4.78 -2.25 -15.22
CA ALA A 225 5.26 -1.47 -16.37
C ALA A 225 6.30 -0.42 -15.97
N GLU A 226 6.05 0.31 -14.88
CA GLU A 226 7.00 1.28 -14.31
C GLU A 226 8.32 0.61 -13.91
N MET A 227 8.29 -0.56 -13.28
CA MET A 227 9.51 -1.29 -12.91
C MET A 227 10.30 -1.76 -14.13
N TYR A 228 9.64 -2.22 -15.19
CA TYR A 228 10.32 -2.53 -16.45
C TYR A 228 10.97 -1.29 -17.08
N VAL A 229 10.32 -0.12 -17.00
CA VAL A 229 10.92 1.15 -17.45
C VAL A 229 12.20 1.44 -16.66
N TYR A 230 12.18 1.36 -15.32
CA TYR A 230 13.40 1.56 -14.53
C TYR A 230 14.48 0.52 -14.83
N TYR A 231 14.09 -0.75 -15.00
CA TYR A 231 15.03 -1.81 -15.36
C TYR A 231 15.70 -1.55 -16.71
N SER A 232 14.96 -1.05 -17.71
CA SER A 232 15.52 -0.67 -19.03
C SER A 232 16.59 0.44 -18.96
N MET A 233 16.54 1.28 -17.92
CA MET A 233 17.53 2.33 -17.68
C MET A 233 18.81 1.81 -17.00
N SER A 234 18.82 0.55 -16.57
CA SER A 234 20.00 -0.09 -15.99
C SER A 234 21.14 -0.20 -17.00
N THR A 235 22.36 0.04 -16.53
CA THR A 235 23.59 -0.14 -17.33
C THR A 235 23.91 -1.62 -17.58
N LYS A 236 23.27 -2.55 -16.85
CA LYS A 236 23.48 -4.00 -16.95
C LYS A 236 22.90 -4.64 -18.21
N ILE A 237 22.07 -3.91 -18.97
CA ILE A 237 21.29 -4.46 -20.09
C ILE A 237 21.84 -3.89 -21.41
N ASN A 238 22.02 -4.74 -22.42
CA ASN A 238 22.42 -4.29 -23.75
C ASN A 238 21.24 -3.62 -24.50
N HIS A 239 21.51 -2.98 -25.64
CA HIS A 239 20.47 -2.24 -26.36
C HIS A 239 19.31 -3.12 -26.86
N LYS A 240 19.59 -4.33 -27.37
CA LYS A 240 18.56 -5.23 -27.89
C LYS A 240 17.60 -5.66 -26.78
N ASP A 241 18.15 -6.02 -25.63
CA ASP A 241 17.38 -6.44 -24.47
C ASP A 241 16.59 -5.27 -23.86
N LYS A 242 17.11 -4.03 -23.95
CA LYS A 242 16.35 -2.83 -23.55
C LYS A 242 15.06 -2.66 -24.35
N VAL A 243 15.10 -2.91 -25.66
CA VAL A 243 13.91 -2.80 -26.52
C VAL A 243 12.87 -3.86 -26.11
N GLU A 244 13.28 -5.10 -25.85
CA GLU A 244 12.37 -6.15 -25.39
C GLU A 244 11.79 -5.86 -24.00
N VAL A 245 12.60 -5.34 -23.07
CA VAL A 245 12.13 -4.88 -21.75
C VAL A 245 11.09 -3.75 -21.90
N LEU A 246 11.33 -2.78 -22.79
CA LEU A 246 10.37 -1.70 -23.05
C LEU A 246 9.09 -2.19 -23.73
N LYS A 247 9.14 -3.23 -24.56
CA LYS A 247 7.93 -3.88 -25.10
C LYS A 247 7.13 -4.55 -23.99
N SER A 248 7.79 -5.25 -23.06
CA SER A 248 7.14 -5.81 -21.86
C SER A 248 6.52 -4.71 -21.00
N ALA A 249 7.21 -3.57 -20.82
CA ALA A 249 6.66 -2.41 -20.12
C ALA A 249 5.38 -1.90 -20.83
N LEU A 250 5.43 -1.76 -22.15
CA LEU A 250 4.29 -1.27 -22.94
C LEU A 250 3.08 -2.21 -22.84
N ASN A 251 3.29 -3.52 -22.94
CA ASN A 251 2.21 -4.50 -22.82
C ASN A 251 1.51 -4.43 -21.46
N ASN A 252 2.27 -4.29 -20.37
CA ASN A 252 1.71 -4.13 -19.04
C ASN A 252 0.99 -2.77 -18.86
N ALA A 253 1.53 -1.69 -19.42
CA ALA A 253 0.86 -0.39 -19.39
C ALA A 253 -0.45 -0.40 -20.20
N LEU A 254 -0.46 -1.04 -21.37
CA LEU A 254 -1.67 -1.26 -22.18
C LEU A 254 -2.71 -2.09 -21.42
N ARG A 255 -2.29 -3.16 -20.74
CA ARG A 255 -3.18 -3.97 -19.90
C ARG A 255 -3.80 -3.15 -18.76
N SER A 256 -3.06 -2.22 -18.17
CA SER A 256 -3.59 -1.36 -17.11
C SER A 256 -4.73 -0.45 -17.60
N VAL A 257 -4.64 0.11 -18.81
CA VAL A 257 -5.70 0.97 -19.36
C VAL A 257 -6.83 0.19 -20.02
N GLU A 258 -6.58 -1.05 -20.44
CA GLU A 258 -7.62 -1.99 -20.89
C GLU A 258 -8.56 -2.35 -19.73
N LEU A 259 -8.00 -2.55 -18.53
CA LEU A 259 -8.75 -2.83 -17.31
C LEU A 259 -9.39 -1.56 -16.70
N SER A 260 -8.82 -0.38 -16.95
CA SER A 260 -9.33 0.89 -16.44
C SER A 260 -9.07 2.03 -17.44
N GLU A 261 -10.11 2.35 -18.21
CA GLU A 261 -10.01 3.29 -19.34
C GLU A 261 -9.58 4.71 -18.90
N THR A 262 -10.00 5.16 -17.72
CA THR A 262 -9.69 6.50 -17.18
C THR A 262 -8.41 6.52 -16.35
N PHE A 263 -7.58 5.47 -16.41
CA PHE A 263 -6.40 5.39 -15.55
C PHE A 263 -5.25 6.28 -16.02
N LEU A 264 -5.10 7.43 -15.37
CA LEU A 264 -4.09 8.44 -15.67
C LEU A 264 -2.66 7.89 -15.75
N LYS A 265 -2.24 7.09 -14.76
CA LYS A 265 -0.87 6.55 -14.69
C LYS A 265 -0.59 5.60 -15.86
N GLY A 266 -1.56 4.77 -16.22
CA GLY A 266 -1.46 3.85 -17.37
C GLY A 266 -1.23 4.60 -18.68
N TRP A 267 -2.06 5.61 -18.99
CA TRP A 267 -1.90 6.41 -20.20
C TRP A 267 -0.60 7.23 -20.23
N THR A 268 -0.18 7.74 -19.07
CA THR A 268 1.10 8.44 -18.93
C THR A 268 2.28 7.52 -19.27
N LEU A 269 2.27 6.29 -18.73
CA LEU A 269 3.30 5.30 -19.02
C LEU A 269 3.31 4.90 -20.50
N ILE A 270 2.15 4.73 -21.14
CA ILE A 270 2.05 4.41 -22.57
C ILE A 270 2.71 5.50 -23.41
N LYS A 271 2.38 6.78 -23.19
CA LYS A 271 3.01 7.91 -23.89
C LYS A 271 4.53 7.84 -23.75
N LEU A 272 4.99 7.78 -22.49
CA LEU A 272 6.40 7.79 -22.13
C LEU A 272 7.19 6.61 -22.72
N ILE A 273 6.64 5.40 -22.71
CA ILE A 273 7.30 4.20 -23.24
C ILE A 273 7.36 4.26 -24.77
N CYS A 274 6.29 4.70 -25.44
CA CYS A 274 6.27 4.85 -26.89
C CYS A 274 7.31 5.86 -27.37
N GLU A 275 7.45 7.00 -26.68
CA GLU A 275 8.48 8.01 -26.97
C GLU A 275 9.90 7.46 -26.84
N ARG A 276 10.13 6.55 -25.89
CA ARG A 276 11.43 5.88 -25.71
C ARG A 276 11.72 4.82 -26.76
N LEU A 277 10.71 4.10 -27.23
CA LEU A 277 10.87 3.07 -28.26
C LEU A 277 11.21 3.66 -29.64
N LYS A 278 10.88 4.94 -29.91
CA LYS A 278 11.19 5.66 -31.17
C LYS A 278 10.78 4.90 -32.44
N ASP A 279 9.67 4.18 -32.37
CA ASP A 279 9.13 3.34 -33.44
C ASP A 279 7.95 4.07 -34.12
N GLU A 280 7.96 4.15 -35.46
CA GLU A 280 6.98 4.89 -36.25
C GLU A 280 5.54 4.39 -36.01
N ASP A 281 5.37 3.08 -35.81
CA ASP A 281 4.07 2.44 -35.54
C ASP A 281 3.45 2.90 -34.21
N LYS A 282 4.27 3.42 -33.29
CA LYS A 282 3.82 3.89 -31.96
C LYS A 282 3.29 5.32 -31.98
N THR A 283 3.41 6.04 -33.11
CA THR A 283 2.84 7.38 -33.29
C THR A 283 1.32 7.41 -33.06
N ARG A 284 0.61 6.34 -33.47
CA ARG A 284 -0.84 6.22 -33.25
C ARG A 284 -1.19 6.08 -31.77
N LEU A 285 -0.41 5.29 -31.03
CA LEU A 285 -0.59 5.10 -29.58
C LEU A 285 -0.30 6.38 -28.81
N ILE A 286 0.73 7.14 -29.19
CA ILE A 286 1.02 8.45 -28.57
C ILE A 286 -0.15 9.42 -28.77
N LYS A 287 -0.71 9.49 -30.00
CA LYS A 287 -1.90 10.32 -30.28
C LYS A 287 -3.10 9.91 -29.43
N LEU A 288 -3.34 8.60 -29.30
CA LEU A 288 -4.42 8.08 -28.45
C LEU A 288 -4.19 8.41 -26.97
N ALA A 289 -2.97 8.21 -26.46
CA ALA A 289 -2.61 8.53 -25.08
C ALA A 289 -2.82 10.02 -24.80
N ASN A 290 -2.38 10.91 -25.69
CA ASN A 290 -2.62 12.36 -25.54
C ASN A 290 -4.12 12.71 -25.51
N LYS A 291 -4.92 12.08 -26.38
CA LYS A 291 -6.38 12.25 -26.37
C LYS A 291 -6.97 11.82 -25.03
N LYS A 292 -6.60 10.63 -24.54
CA LYS A 292 -7.10 10.06 -23.29
C LYS A 292 -6.67 10.85 -22.06
N LEU A 293 -5.43 11.32 -22.01
CA LEU A 293 -4.95 12.21 -20.94
C LEU A 293 -5.75 13.52 -20.90
N LYS A 294 -6.11 14.08 -22.07
CA LYS A 294 -6.95 15.28 -22.15
C LYS A 294 -8.39 15.02 -21.68
N GLU A 295 -8.98 13.88 -22.04
CA GLU A 295 -10.30 13.45 -21.55
C GLU A 295 -10.29 13.34 -20.01
N ILE A 296 -9.31 12.61 -19.46
CA ILE A 296 -9.13 12.44 -18.01
C ILE A 296 -8.98 13.79 -17.30
N GLY A 297 -8.16 14.70 -17.84
CA GLY A 297 -7.97 16.02 -17.24
C GLY A 297 -9.22 16.91 -17.22
N ASN A 298 -10.14 16.69 -18.16
CA ASN A 298 -11.40 17.43 -18.21
C ASN A 298 -12.45 16.86 -17.25
N GLU A 299 -12.51 15.53 -17.12
CA GLU A 299 -13.62 14.82 -16.48
C GLU A 299 -13.33 14.30 -15.06
N SER A 300 -12.06 14.10 -14.69
CA SER A 300 -11.66 13.54 -13.39
C SER A 300 -11.54 14.63 -12.30
N ASN A 301 -10.84 14.30 -11.22
CA ASN A 301 -10.56 15.19 -10.09
C ASN A 301 -9.45 16.23 -10.41
N ASP A 302 -9.29 17.21 -9.50
CA ASP A 302 -8.33 18.31 -9.69
C ASP A 302 -6.87 17.83 -9.74
N TYR A 303 -6.54 16.75 -9.02
CA TYR A 303 -5.21 16.12 -9.08
C TYR A 303 -4.92 15.58 -10.47
N ASP A 304 -5.86 14.81 -11.04
CA ASP A 304 -5.72 14.25 -12.39
C ASP A 304 -5.67 15.32 -13.46
N ARG A 305 -6.46 16.40 -13.30
CA ARG A 305 -6.39 17.59 -14.16
C ARG A 305 -5.01 18.24 -14.13
N PHE A 306 -4.44 18.43 -12.94
CA PHE A 306 -3.11 19.01 -12.79
C PHE A 306 -2.03 18.13 -13.45
N ILE A 307 -2.02 16.83 -13.13
CA ILE A 307 -1.00 15.91 -13.64
C ILE A 307 -1.14 15.71 -15.16
N SER A 308 -2.35 15.54 -15.68
CA SER A 308 -2.55 15.41 -17.14
C SER A 308 -2.08 16.66 -17.89
N GLY A 309 -2.37 17.86 -17.38
CA GLY A 309 -1.86 19.13 -17.93
C GLY A 309 -0.34 19.18 -17.95
N TYR A 310 0.30 18.77 -16.85
CA TYR A 310 1.76 18.68 -16.76
C TYR A 310 2.35 17.71 -17.79
N ILE A 311 1.80 16.49 -17.90
CA ILE A 311 2.29 15.47 -18.83
C ILE A 311 2.07 15.87 -20.29
N LEU A 312 0.98 16.54 -20.63
CA LEU A 312 0.70 17.01 -21.98
C LEU A 312 1.57 18.21 -22.39
N SER A 313 2.07 18.98 -21.41
CA SER A 313 2.97 20.13 -21.66
C SER A 313 4.43 19.74 -21.96
N LYS A 314 4.80 18.50 -21.67
CA LYS A 314 6.10 17.91 -22.01
C LYS A 314 6.04 17.16 -23.34
#